data_AF-A0AAV8YAM8-F1
#
_entry.id   AF-A0AAV8YAM8-F1
#
_cell.length_a   1.000
_cell.length_b   1.000
_cell.length_c   1.000
_cell.angle_alpha   90.00
_cell.angle_beta   90.00
_cell.angle_gamma   90.00
#
_symmetry.space_group_name_H-M   'P 1'
#
loop_
_entity.id
_entity.type
_entity.pdbx_description
1 polymer ?
#
loop_
_entity_poly.entity_id
_entity_poly.type
_entity_poly.pdbx_seq_one_letter_code
_entity_poly.pdbx_strand_id
1 'polypeptide(L)'
;MERHILEMLSGEEAEVEGDAEGSYSSRMSNKSEKNMADFDGEDSVCEEELAGLTDHANMNLHVLAHSPEKSPIRVDHRLSACFKADNVCQPGNTLLWDLLQDDKICQLGEGLALEAEKTLCNLICYTPDKEIRMKFIEGCLNNLANNVSVVVSLRMLPKLLTSFRGLDMHHVTHWADRQHHMMTHFFNNLKTYTANPSKSLLLYTHQMQVQVRLHFLSAVFSPIVSPNTFKLSIEQVDILWECLANDPECSDELFSWLLSQTKTTELHALKLDALRRLYIHHLPSLPPEKFSMICLSLFQQLCSLNNLLTTNMDGDGNRENQNVGMDHMWKIALRACNTDVSMAAIQYINSYYMGQNLQFESQFVWQCMTHLKAASDDLTTNSSGLEEASLLCVQRALLLMKTHIETFRRRYAYHLRKWALEGKGIGSHSAALGDRSSTPVRLIVQSGSSSERCFLDMLSTDYVADLRAEIVKWCEGLQQKR
;
A
#
# COMPACT_ATOMS: atom_id res chain seq x y z
N MET A 1 20.83 -26.72 24.20
CA MET A 1 19.63 -26.13 24.81
C MET A 1 18.55 -25.87 23.76
N GLU A 2 18.87 -25.18 22.65
CA GLU A 2 17.94 -24.97 21.52
C GLU A 2 17.37 -26.26 20.90
N ARG A 3 18.20 -27.28 20.61
CA ARG A 3 17.70 -28.57 20.07
C ARG A 3 16.72 -29.29 21.00
N HIS A 4 16.93 -29.17 22.31
CA HIS A 4 16.07 -29.80 23.32
C HIS A 4 14.71 -29.08 23.41
N ILE A 5 14.69 -27.75 23.28
CA ILE A 5 13.44 -26.98 23.25
C ILE A 5 12.65 -27.29 21.98
N LEU A 6 13.31 -27.37 20.82
CA LEU A 6 12.64 -27.68 19.54
C LEU A 6 12.07 -29.11 19.52
N GLU A 7 12.83 -30.10 20.02
CA GLU A 7 12.34 -31.48 20.19
C GLU A 7 11.14 -31.55 21.14
N MET A 8 11.15 -30.81 22.24
CA MET A 8 10.03 -30.78 23.20
C MET A 8 8.78 -30.04 22.67
N LEU A 9 8.92 -29.18 21.65
CA LEU A 9 7.80 -28.48 20.99
C LEU A 9 7.22 -29.26 19.80
N SER A 10 7.89 -30.32 19.34
CA SER A 10 7.54 -31.11 18.15
C SER A 10 6.63 -32.31 18.39
N GLY A 11 6.04 -32.46 19.58
CA GLY A 11 5.17 -33.60 19.92
C GLY A 11 3.98 -33.71 18.96
N GLU A 12 3.94 -34.79 18.19
CA GLU A 12 2.98 -35.11 17.13
C GLU A 12 1.52 -34.90 17.54
N GLU A 13 0.80 -34.09 16.76
CA GLU A 13 -0.66 -34.11 16.72
C GLU A 13 -1.09 -35.41 16.03
N ALA A 14 -1.53 -36.40 16.82
CA ALA A 14 -2.24 -37.55 16.29
C ALA A 14 -3.69 -37.14 16.01
N GLU A 15 -4.01 -36.85 14.75
CA GLU A 15 -5.38 -36.79 14.25
C GLU A 15 -6.03 -38.18 14.42
N VAL A 16 -7.12 -38.25 15.17
CA VAL A 16 -7.97 -39.44 15.26
C VAL A 16 -9.26 -39.13 14.49
N GLU A 17 -9.37 -39.69 13.30
CA GLU A 17 -10.63 -39.81 12.55
C GLU A 17 -11.64 -40.64 13.37
N GLY A 18 -12.87 -40.14 13.46
CA GLY A 18 -13.97 -40.84 14.13
C GLY A 18 -15.32 -40.25 13.72
N ASP A 19 -15.88 -40.82 12.64
CA ASP A 19 -17.28 -40.68 12.24
C ASP A 19 -18.23 -41.12 13.36
N ALA A 20 -19.17 -40.26 13.74
CA ALA A 20 -20.48 -40.67 14.26
C ALA A 20 -21.48 -39.49 14.26
N GLU A 21 -22.49 -39.61 13.39
CA GLU A 21 -23.73 -38.85 13.39
C GLU A 21 -24.43 -38.89 14.76
N GLY A 22 -25.03 -37.77 15.19
CA GLY A 22 -25.86 -37.74 16.39
C GLY A 22 -26.27 -36.36 16.88
N SER A 23 -27.19 -35.72 16.15
CA SER A 23 -27.93 -34.52 16.59
C SER A 23 -28.65 -34.72 17.93
N TYR A 24 -28.62 -33.72 18.81
CA TYR A 24 -29.83 -33.18 19.46
C TYR A 24 -29.67 -31.68 19.76
N SER A 25 -30.70 -30.95 19.33
CA SER A 25 -30.86 -29.50 19.32
C SER A 25 -31.76 -29.04 20.47
N SER A 26 -31.52 -27.82 20.95
CA SER A 26 -32.57 -26.92 21.48
C SER A 26 -32.00 -25.50 21.43
N ARG A 27 -32.21 -24.74 20.35
CA ARG A 27 -33.38 -23.88 20.02
C ARG A 27 -33.78 -22.89 21.14
N MET A 28 -33.61 -21.61 20.77
CA MET A 28 -34.29 -20.38 21.21
C MET A 28 -33.64 -19.55 22.33
N SER A 29 -32.85 -18.55 21.91
CA SER A 29 -33.16 -17.15 22.24
C SER A 29 -32.73 -16.25 21.07
N ASN A 30 -33.71 -15.55 20.51
CA ASN A 30 -33.60 -14.65 19.36
C ASN A 30 -33.50 -13.19 19.84
N LYS A 31 -32.77 -12.39 19.06
CA LYS A 31 -32.75 -10.91 18.99
C LYS A 31 -31.90 -10.17 20.04
N SER A 32 -30.70 -9.76 19.61
CA SER A 32 -30.32 -8.33 19.52
C SER A 32 -28.92 -8.18 18.90
N GLU A 33 -28.78 -8.50 17.61
CA GLU A 33 -27.66 -8.02 16.79
C GLU A 33 -28.25 -7.24 15.61
N LYS A 34 -28.20 -5.92 15.73
CA LYS A 34 -28.22 -4.91 14.68
C LYS A 34 -28.25 -3.55 15.37
N ASN A 35 -27.07 -2.97 15.56
CA ASN A 35 -26.79 -1.53 15.45
C ASN A 35 -25.35 -1.28 15.89
N MET A 36 -24.71 -0.31 15.24
CA MET A 36 -23.32 0.13 15.38
C MET A 36 -22.27 -0.53 14.46
N ALA A 37 -22.67 -0.87 13.23
CA ALA A 37 -21.77 -0.79 12.08
C ALA A 37 -22.26 0.37 11.19
N ASP A 38 -21.96 1.60 11.59
CA ASP A 38 -22.23 2.81 10.79
C ASP A 38 -21.32 3.98 11.21
N PHE A 39 -20.04 3.70 11.43
CA PHE A 39 -19.04 4.75 11.62
C PHE A 39 -17.69 4.26 11.08
N ASP A 40 -17.63 4.06 9.77
CA ASP A 40 -16.41 4.28 9.01
C ASP A 40 -16.83 5.01 7.73
N GLY A 41 -16.57 6.31 7.73
CA GLY A 41 -16.65 7.14 6.55
C GLY A 41 -15.40 6.90 5.71
N GLU A 42 -15.55 6.13 4.65
CA GLU A 42 -14.66 6.20 3.50
C GLU A 42 -15.47 6.61 2.27
N ASP A 43 -15.06 7.75 1.72
CA ASP A 43 -15.37 8.21 0.37
C ASP A 43 -14.85 7.17 -0.64
N SER A 44 -15.69 6.21 -1.00
CA SER A 44 -15.52 5.34 -2.15
C SER A 44 -16.71 5.53 -3.08
N VAL A 45 -16.54 6.40 -4.06
CA VAL A 45 -17.48 6.57 -5.17
C VAL A 45 -17.47 5.26 -5.96
N CYS A 46 -18.47 4.41 -5.69
CA CYS A 46 -18.68 3.15 -6.37
C CYS A 46 -18.95 3.36 -7.87
N GLU A 47 -18.28 2.60 -8.71
CA GLU A 47 -18.39 2.61 -10.18
C GLU A 47 -19.82 2.39 -10.71
N GLU A 48 -20.74 1.92 -9.88
CA GLU A 48 -22.16 1.73 -10.21
C GLU A 48 -22.92 3.06 -10.39
N GLU A 49 -22.46 4.15 -9.75
CA GLU A 49 -23.01 5.50 -9.97
C GLU A 49 -22.50 6.12 -11.30
N LEU A 50 -21.32 5.72 -11.79
CA LEU A 50 -20.80 6.17 -13.09
C LEU A 50 -21.60 5.61 -14.27
N ALA A 51 -22.05 4.35 -14.17
CA ALA A 51 -22.95 3.74 -15.15
C ALA A 51 -24.32 4.45 -15.15
N GLY A 52 -24.86 4.76 -13.96
CA GLY A 52 -26.10 5.52 -13.81
C GLY A 52 -26.03 6.96 -14.34
N LEU A 53 -24.88 7.64 -14.20
CA LEU A 53 -24.64 8.97 -14.76
C LEU A 53 -24.56 8.97 -16.29
N THR A 54 -24.10 7.87 -16.89
CA THR A 54 -24.06 7.69 -18.36
C THR A 54 -25.47 7.58 -18.94
N ASP A 55 -26.38 6.90 -18.24
CA ASP A 55 -27.79 6.80 -18.61
C ASP A 55 -28.59 8.08 -18.31
N HIS A 56 -28.27 8.78 -17.20
CA HIS A 56 -28.87 10.08 -16.90
C HIS A 56 -28.42 11.18 -17.89
N ALA A 57 -27.18 11.11 -18.39
CA ALA A 57 -26.68 11.99 -19.46
C ALA A 57 -27.34 11.68 -20.81
N ASN A 58 -27.58 10.41 -21.14
CA ASN A 58 -28.36 10.02 -22.33
C ASN A 58 -29.80 10.53 -22.28
N MET A 59 -30.44 10.55 -21.10
CA MET A 59 -31.79 11.11 -20.92
C MET A 59 -31.83 12.65 -21.03
N ASN A 60 -30.86 13.37 -20.46
CA ASN A 60 -30.80 14.83 -20.57
C ASN A 60 -30.47 15.32 -22.00
N LEU A 61 -29.72 14.54 -22.79
CA LEU A 61 -29.45 14.88 -24.19
C LEU A 61 -30.64 14.58 -25.10
N HIS A 62 -31.45 13.55 -24.79
CA HIS A 62 -32.70 13.27 -25.53
C HIS A 62 -33.74 14.40 -25.38
N VAL A 63 -33.71 15.16 -24.27
CA VAL A 63 -34.57 16.32 -24.04
C VAL A 63 -34.13 17.56 -24.86
N LEU A 64 -32.83 17.69 -25.18
CA LEU A 64 -32.30 18.75 -26.05
C LEU A 64 -32.31 18.38 -27.55
N ALA A 65 -32.32 17.08 -27.89
CA ALA A 65 -32.33 16.59 -29.26
C ALA A 65 -33.72 16.55 -29.93
N HIS A 66 -34.80 16.78 -29.17
CA HIS A 66 -36.17 16.82 -29.69
C HIS A 66 -36.81 18.21 -29.59
N SER A 67 -36.22 19.19 -30.29
CA SER A 67 -36.96 20.36 -30.74
C SER A 67 -37.20 20.24 -32.25
N PRO A 68 -38.45 20.14 -32.74
CA PRO A 68 -38.73 20.07 -34.16
C PRO A 68 -38.87 21.49 -34.72
N GLU A 69 -37.77 22.23 -34.83
CA GLU A 69 -37.73 23.41 -35.70
C GLU A 69 -36.52 23.36 -36.63
N LYS A 70 -36.78 22.83 -37.83
CA LYS A 70 -35.93 22.97 -39.01
C LYS A 70 -35.85 24.44 -39.38
N SER A 71 -34.85 25.14 -38.85
CA SER A 71 -34.24 26.26 -39.55
C SER A 71 -32.80 25.85 -39.91
N PRO A 72 -32.39 25.92 -41.19
CA PRO A 72 -31.00 25.62 -41.52
C PRO A 72 -30.17 26.74 -40.91
N ILE A 73 -29.43 26.46 -39.85
CA ILE A 73 -28.35 27.32 -39.41
C ILE A 73 -27.38 27.38 -40.60
N ARG A 74 -27.44 28.50 -41.31
CA ARG A 74 -26.57 28.78 -42.45
C ARG A 74 -25.18 29.01 -41.89
N VAL A 75 -24.41 27.94 -41.74
CA VAL A 75 -22.97 28.03 -41.45
C VAL A 75 -22.36 28.83 -42.58
N ASP A 76 -21.81 30.01 -42.27
CA ASP A 76 -21.19 30.87 -43.27
C ASP A 76 -20.09 30.08 -43.98
N HIS A 77 -20.20 29.90 -45.30
CA HIS A 77 -19.23 29.14 -46.09
C HIS A 77 -17.80 29.70 -45.97
N ARG A 78 -17.65 30.97 -45.57
CA ARG A 78 -16.35 31.58 -45.26
C ARG A 78 -15.74 31.07 -43.95
N LEU A 79 -16.54 30.70 -42.95
CA LEU A 79 -16.07 30.12 -41.69
C LEU A 79 -15.63 28.65 -41.87
N SER A 80 -16.36 27.86 -42.68
CA SER A 80 -15.94 26.50 -43.02
C SER A 80 -14.67 26.42 -43.88
N ALA A 81 -14.37 27.46 -44.68
CA ALA A 81 -13.16 27.49 -45.51
C ALA A 81 -11.87 27.83 -44.72
N CYS A 82 -12.00 28.39 -43.50
CA CYS A 82 -10.86 28.73 -42.64
C CYS A 82 -10.51 27.65 -41.60
N PHE A 83 -11.42 26.70 -41.33
CA PHE A 83 -11.17 25.65 -40.36
C PHE A 83 -10.26 24.56 -40.97
N LYS A 84 -9.03 24.46 -40.47
CA LYS A 84 -8.10 23.38 -40.79
C LYS A 84 -7.92 22.51 -39.56
N ALA A 85 -8.24 21.22 -39.66
CA ALA A 85 -8.08 20.28 -38.56
C ALA A 85 -6.65 20.28 -38.00
N ASP A 86 -5.64 20.45 -38.85
CA ASP A 86 -4.23 20.54 -38.45
C ASP A 86 -3.91 21.73 -37.52
N ASN A 87 -4.72 22.78 -37.54
CA ASN A 87 -4.46 24.02 -36.82
C ASN A 87 -5.24 24.16 -35.51
N VAL A 88 -6.02 23.15 -35.09
CA VAL A 88 -6.95 23.30 -33.95
C VAL A 88 -6.27 23.67 -32.63
N CYS A 89 -5.01 23.28 -32.43
CA CYS A 89 -4.20 23.64 -31.26
C CYS A 89 -3.29 24.86 -31.47
N GLN A 90 -3.32 25.48 -32.65
CA GLN A 90 -2.55 26.68 -32.93
C GLN A 90 -3.27 27.93 -32.40
N PRO A 91 -2.54 28.96 -31.93
CA PRO A 91 -3.13 30.17 -31.36
C PRO A 91 -4.21 30.79 -32.25
N GLY A 92 -5.37 31.11 -31.66
CA GLY A 92 -6.50 31.77 -32.32
C GLY A 92 -7.47 30.85 -33.04
N ASN A 93 -7.23 29.53 -33.08
CA ASN A 93 -8.09 28.58 -33.80
C ASN A 93 -9.14 27.92 -32.90
N THR A 94 -8.83 27.69 -31.63
CA THR A 94 -9.77 27.12 -30.65
C THR A 94 -9.76 27.94 -29.37
N LEU A 95 -10.81 28.71 -29.13
CA LEU A 95 -10.90 29.62 -27.97
C LEU A 95 -10.66 28.92 -26.63
N LEU A 96 -11.35 27.80 -26.37
CA LEU A 96 -11.21 27.09 -25.10
C LEU A 96 -9.80 26.49 -24.91
N TRP A 97 -9.15 26.05 -25.99
CA TRP A 97 -7.77 25.59 -25.94
C TRP A 97 -6.82 26.74 -25.59
N ASP A 98 -6.99 27.88 -26.25
CA ASP A 98 -6.19 29.08 -26.00
C ASP A 98 -6.34 29.57 -24.56
N LEU A 99 -7.55 29.61 -24.01
CA LEU A 99 -7.80 30.05 -22.63
C LEU A 99 -7.09 29.18 -21.59
N LEU A 100 -6.83 27.91 -21.91
CA LEU A 100 -6.18 26.96 -21.01
C LEU A 100 -4.65 26.96 -21.10
N GLN A 101 -4.06 27.79 -21.98
CA GLN A 101 -2.61 27.94 -22.04
C GLN A 101 -2.07 28.82 -20.91
N ASP A 102 -0.81 28.63 -20.53
CA ASP A 102 -0.18 29.21 -19.31
C ASP A 102 -0.30 30.73 -19.20
N ASP A 103 -0.24 31.44 -20.33
CA ASP A 103 -0.32 32.91 -20.41
C ASP A 103 -1.73 33.46 -20.15
N LYS A 104 -2.75 32.65 -20.39
CA LYS A 104 -4.17 33.06 -20.32
C LYS A 104 -4.91 32.42 -19.15
N ILE A 105 -4.56 31.21 -18.76
CA ILE A 105 -5.26 30.45 -17.71
C ILE A 105 -5.21 31.17 -16.36
N CYS A 106 -4.12 31.88 -16.08
CA CYS A 106 -3.95 32.71 -14.86
C CYS A 106 -4.87 33.93 -14.82
N GLN A 107 -5.50 34.30 -15.94
CA GLN A 107 -6.41 35.45 -16.03
C GLN A 107 -7.88 35.05 -15.82
N LEU A 108 -8.16 33.74 -15.74
CA LEU A 108 -9.51 33.21 -15.51
C LEU A 108 -9.85 33.32 -14.02
N GLY A 109 -11.10 33.70 -13.73
CA GLY A 109 -11.63 33.71 -12.37
C GLY A 109 -11.73 32.31 -11.76
N GLU A 110 -12.04 32.25 -10.48
CA GLU A 110 -12.14 30.99 -9.73
C GLU A 110 -13.13 30.01 -10.40
N GLY A 111 -12.71 28.76 -10.58
CA GLY A 111 -13.51 27.70 -11.21
C GLY A 111 -13.64 27.76 -12.76
N LEU A 112 -13.42 28.92 -13.40
CA LEU A 112 -13.56 29.06 -14.86
C LEU A 112 -12.56 28.20 -15.64
N ALA A 113 -11.33 28.06 -15.16
CA ALA A 113 -10.33 27.21 -15.79
C ALA A 113 -10.77 25.72 -15.83
N LEU A 114 -11.34 25.23 -14.73
CA LEU A 114 -11.84 23.86 -14.63
C LEU A 114 -13.06 23.64 -15.55
N GLU A 115 -13.98 24.60 -15.60
CA GLU A 115 -15.15 24.50 -16.47
C GLU A 115 -14.79 24.63 -17.96
N ALA A 116 -13.82 25.48 -18.31
CA ALA A 116 -13.29 25.59 -19.66
C ALA A 116 -12.62 24.27 -20.10
N GLU A 117 -11.81 23.66 -19.24
CA GLU A 117 -11.19 22.35 -19.48
C GLU A 117 -12.25 21.26 -19.67
N LYS A 118 -13.24 21.20 -18.78
CA LYS A 118 -14.35 20.23 -18.84
C LYS A 118 -15.15 20.39 -20.13
N THR A 119 -15.51 21.63 -20.48
CA THR A 119 -16.25 21.95 -21.69
C THR A 119 -15.46 21.54 -22.94
N LEU A 120 -14.17 21.89 -22.99
CA LEU A 120 -13.30 21.51 -24.09
C LEU A 120 -13.18 19.98 -24.23
N CYS A 121 -12.92 19.28 -23.12
CA CYS A 121 -12.84 17.81 -23.12
C CYS A 121 -14.13 17.19 -23.64
N ASN A 122 -15.30 17.64 -23.17
CA ASN A 122 -16.58 17.11 -23.61
C ASN A 122 -16.78 17.33 -25.13
N LEU A 123 -16.53 18.54 -25.62
CA LEU A 123 -16.66 18.84 -27.04
C LEU A 123 -15.75 17.97 -27.92
N ILE A 124 -14.50 17.77 -27.50
CA ILE A 124 -13.53 16.97 -28.26
C ILE A 124 -13.84 15.48 -28.15
N CYS A 125 -14.13 14.95 -26.96
CA CYS A 125 -14.30 13.51 -26.76
C CYS A 125 -15.54 12.95 -27.47
N TYR A 126 -16.58 13.76 -27.66
CA TYR A 126 -17.80 13.38 -28.38
C TYR A 126 -17.81 13.77 -29.87
N THR A 127 -16.73 14.38 -30.40
CA THR A 127 -16.67 14.68 -31.83
C THR A 127 -16.55 13.38 -32.65
N PRO A 128 -17.31 13.23 -33.76
CA PRO A 128 -17.18 12.07 -34.62
C PRO A 128 -15.85 12.05 -35.40
N ASP A 129 -15.17 13.20 -35.50
CA ASP A 129 -13.94 13.36 -36.26
C ASP A 129 -12.72 12.90 -35.44
N LYS A 130 -12.20 11.72 -35.80
CA LYS A 130 -10.98 11.17 -35.17
C LYS A 130 -9.75 12.04 -35.41
N GLU A 131 -9.64 12.74 -36.53
CA GLU A 131 -8.46 13.55 -36.85
C GLU A 131 -8.36 14.74 -35.90
N ILE A 132 -9.48 15.40 -35.62
CA ILE A 132 -9.53 16.48 -34.63
C ILE A 132 -9.05 15.99 -33.25
N ARG A 133 -9.51 14.83 -32.79
CA ARG A 133 -9.10 14.26 -31.50
C ARG A 133 -7.60 13.95 -31.46
N MET A 134 -7.07 13.37 -32.54
CA MET A 134 -5.64 13.11 -32.68
C MET A 134 -4.83 14.41 -32.61
N LYS A 135 -5.31 15.50 -33.23
CA LYS A 135 -4.65 16.81 -33.16
C LYS A 135 -4.63 17.41 -31.77
N PHE A 136 -5.67 17.20 -30.96
CA PHE A 136 -5.64 17.59 -29.55
C PHE A 136 -4.67 16.75 -28.72
N ILE A 137 -4.49 15.46 -29.04
CA ILE A 137 -3.42 14.65 -28.43
C ILE A 137 -2.05 15.21 -28.82
N GLU A 138 -1.79 15.50 -30.11
CA GLU A 138 -0.54 16.13 -30.56
C GLU A 138 -0.29 17.47 -29.84
N GLY A 139 -1.32 18.30 -29.69
CA GLY A 139 -1.24 19.57 -28.96
C GLY A 139 -0.83 19.39 -27.51
N CYS A 140 -1.43 18.43 -26.79
CA CYS A 140 -1.05 18.09 -25.42
C CYS A 140 0.41 17.59 -25.34
N LEU A 141 0.83 16.74 -26.27
CA LEU A 141 2.20 16.22 -26.30
C LEU A 141 3.24 17.29 -26.64
N ASN A 142 2.89 18.23 -27.54
CA ASN A 142 3.72 19.41 -27.82
C ASN A 142 3.86 20.30 -26.57
N ASN A 143 2.79 20.46 -25.81
CA ASN A 143 2.82 21.18 -24.53
C ASN A 143 3.78 20.52 -23.52
N LEU A 144 3.72 19.18 -23.38
CA LEU A 144 4.69 18.42 -22.57
C LEU A 144 6.14 18.62 -23.06
N ALA A 145 6.36 18.53 -24.38
CA ALA A 145 7.69 18.67 -24.98
C ALA A 145 8.33 20.04 -24.70
N ASN A 146 7.50 21.09 -24.61
CA ASN A 146 7.94 22.46 -24.35
C ASN A 146 7.84 22.87 -22.87
N ASN A 147 7.37 21.98 -21.98
CA ASN A 147 7.12 22.26 -20.57
C ASN A 147 6.11 23.40 -20.32
N VAL A 148 5.11 23.54 -21.20
CA VAL A 148 4.04 24.57 -21.12
C VAL A 148 2.71 23.87 -20.92
N SER A 149 1.83 24.40 -20.07
CA SER A 149 0.45 23.91 -19.88
C SER A 149 0.34 22.42 -19.59
N VAL A 150 1.33 21.92 -18.87
CA VAL A 150 1.53 20.49 -18.59
C VAL A 150 0.38 19.95 -17.74
N VAL A 151 -0.05 20.68 -16.71
CA VAL A 151 -1.11 20.22 -15.79
C VAL A 151 -2.44 20.03 -16.50
N VAL A 152 -2.81 20.94 -17.40
CA VAL A 152 -4.01 20.79 -18.23
C VAL A 152 -3.81 19.63 -19.20
N SER A 153 -2.68 19.59 -19.90
CA SER A 153 -2.39 18.57 -20.91
C SER A 153 -2.42 17.15 -20.33
N LEU A 154 -1.82 16.92 -19.16
CA LEU A 154 -1.82 15.63 -18.47
C LEU A 154 -3.20 15.22 -17.94
N ARG A 155 -4.08 16.17 -17.61
CA ARG A 155 -5.48 15.88 -17.24
C ARG A 155 -6.37 15.60 -18.45
N MET A 156 -6.06 16.22 -19.59
CA MET A 156 -6.79 16.01 -20.85
C MET A 156 -6.40 14.72 -21.57
N LEU A 157 -5.10 14.36 -21.60
CA LEU A 157 -4.59 13.21 -22.34
C LEU A 157 -5.34 11.90 -22.04
N PRO A 158 -5.55 11.50 -20.77
CA PRO A 158 -6.31 10.29 -20.46
C PRO A 158 -7.72 10.29 -21.04
N LYS A 159 -8.43 11.43 -20.95
CA LYS A 159 -9.79 11.60 -21.48
C LYS A 159 -9.81 11.48 -23.01
N LEU A 160 -8.81 12.06 -23.67
CA LEU A 160 -8.67 11.99 -25.13
C LEU A 160 -8.36 10.56 -25.59
N LEU A 161 -7.45 9.86 -24.92
CA LEU A 161 -7.10 8.48 -25.23
C LEU A 161 -8.28 7.53 -25.06
N THR A 162 -9.05 7.67 -23.96
CA THR A 162 -10.24 6.84 -23.71
C THR A 162 -11.44 7.18 -24.58
N SER A 163 -11.43 8.34 -25.24
CA SER A 163 -12.50 8.70 -26.19
C SER A 163 -12.52 7.79 -27.43
N PHE A 164 -11.42 7.12 -27.74
CA PHE A 164 -11.35 6.10 -28.79
C PHE A 164 -11.93 4.79 -28.26
N ARG A 165 -12.85 4.16 -29.01
CA ARG A 165 -13.59 2.98 -28.54
C ARG A 165 -12.88 1.68 -28.95
N GLY A 166 -12.86 0.70 -28.03
CA GLY A 166 -12.38 -0.65 -28.32
C GLY A 166 -10.88 -0.71 -28.63
N LEU A 167 -10.49 -1.54 -29.61
CA LEU A 167 -9.08 -1.79 -29.95
C LEU A 167 -8.34 -0.54 -30.43
N ASP A 168 -9.03 0.47 -30.95
CA ASP A 168 -8.41 1.72 -31.40
C ASP A 168 -7.69 2.46 -30.26
N MET A 169 -8.15 2.31 -29.01
CA MET A 169 -7.54 2.96 -27.85
C MET A 169 -6.09 2.53 -27.64
N HIS A 170 -5.81 1.22 -27.65
CA HIS A 170 -4.44 0.70 -27.49
C HIS A 170 -3.54 1.14 -28.65
N HIS A 171 -4.08 1.18 -29.87
CA HIS A 171 -3.36 1.66 -31.04
C HIS A 171 -3.02 3.15 -30.93
N VAL A 172 -3.96 3.99 -30.48
CA VAL A 172 -3.74 5.43 -30.29
C VAL A 172 -2.73 5.69 -29.17
N THR A 173 -2.80 4.96 -28.05
CA THR A 173 -1.79 5.07 -26.99
C THR A 173 -0.40 4.69 -27.50
N HIS A 174 -0.28 3.60 -28.26
CA HIS A 174 0.99 3.22 -28.89
C HIS A 174 1.47 4.23 -29.94
N TRP A 175 0.56 4.80 -30.72
CA TRP A 175 0.87 5.86 -31.68
C TRP A 175 1.41 7.11 -30.97
N ALA A 176 0.75 7.55 -29.90
CA ALA A 176 1.16 8.69 -29.09
C ALA A 176 2.56 8.48 -28.49
N ASP A 177 2.84 7.28 -27.99
CA ASP A 177 4.17 6.97 -27.44
C ASP A 177 5.25 6.81 -28.52
N ARG A 178 5.00 6.04 -29.57
CA ARG A 178 6.03 5.71 -30.58
C ARG A 178 6.31 6.82 -31.56
N GLN A 179 5.28 7.56 -31.99
CA GLN A 179 5.41 8.61 -33.01
C GLN A 179 5.56 9.99 -32.41
N HIS A 180 4.99 10.23 -31.22
CA HIS A 180 5.01 11.52 -30.55
C HIS A 180 5.71 11.49 -29.19
N HIS A 181 6.45 10.41 -28.89
CA HIS A 181 7.34 10.32 -27.74
C HIS A 181 6.68 10.66 -26.40
N MET A 182 5.41 10.27 -26.22
CA MET A 182 4.60 10.60 -25.04
C MET A 182 5.32 10.35 -23.71
N MET A 183 5.83 9.13 -23.49
CA MET A 183 6.49 8.82 -22.22
C MET A 183 7.83 9.57 -22.08
N THR A 184 8.58 9.74 -23.17
CA THR A 184 9.82 10.52 -23.16
C THR A 184 9.56 11.99 -22.76
N HIS A 185 8.55 12.63 -23.34
CA HIS A 185 8.18 14.00 -23.00
C HIS A 185 7.68 14.11 -21.55
N PHE A 186 6.89 13.14 -21.08
CA PHE A 186 6.47 13.07 -19.68
C PHE A 186 7.68 13.04 -18.73
N PHE A 187 8.63 12.13 -18.95
CA PHE A 187 9.79 11.96 -18.07
C PHE A 187 10.77 13.13 -18.13
N ASN A 188 10.99 13.71 -19.31
CA ASN A 188 11.80 14.92 -19.45
C ASN A 188 11.14 16.10 -18.73
N ASN A 189 9.81 16.21 -18.81
CA ASN A 189 9.08 17.22 -18.07
C ASN A 189 9.18 17.01 -16.56
N LEU A 190 9.02 15.78 -16.06
CA LEU A 190 9.14 15.49 -14.63
C LEU A 190 10.53 15.87 -14.09
N LYS A 191 11.61 15.54 -14.82
CA LYS A 191 12.97 15.98 -14.49
C LYS A 191 13.08 17.51 -14.45
N THR A 192 12.56 18.19 -15.47
CA THR A 192 12.60 19.66 -15.56
C THR A 192 11.84 20.32 -14.42
N TYR A 193 10.66 19.78 -14.10
CA TYR A 193 9.79 20.28 -13.04
C TYR A 193 10.44 20.12 -11.65
N THR A 194 10.93 18.92 -11.34
CA THR A 194 11.52 18.62 -10.03
C THR A 194 12.88 19.28 -9.82
N ALA A 195 13.63 19.58 -10.89
CA ALA A 195 14.84 20.38 -10.79
C ALA A 195 14.58 21.84 -10.37
N ASN A 196 13.40 22.39 -10.64
CA ASN A 196 13.03 23.73 -10.19
C ASN A 196 11.51 23.92 -10.02
N PRO A 197 10.92 23.42 -8.90
CA PRO A 197 9.47 23.50 -8.68
C PRO A 197 8.95 24.93 -8.59
N SER A 198 9.80 25.89 -8.17
CA SER A 198 9.45 27.31 -8.00
C SER A 198 9.16 28.06 -9.30
N LYS A 199 9.59 27.50 -10.45
CA LYS A 199 9.27 28.06 -11.78
C LYS A 199 7.88 27.69 -12.28
N SER A 200 7.18 26.83 -11.57
CA SER A 200 5.84 26.41 -11.95
C SER A 200 4.80 27.52 -11.70
N LEU A 201 3.69 27.48 -12.44
CA LEU A 201 2.61 28.45 -12.31
C LEU A 201 2.06 28.47 -10.88
N LEU A 202 1.91 29.67 -10.33
CA LEU A 202 1.30 29.90 -9.00
C LEU A 202 -0.14 29.36 -8.88
N LEU A 203 -0.80 29.07 -10.01
CA LEU A 203 -2.15 28.51 -10.04
C LEU A 203 -2.22 27.09 -9.43
N TYR A 204 -1.13 26.33 -9.47
CA TYR A 204 -1.11 24.94 -9.02
C TYR A 204 -0.14 24.74 -7.86
N THR A 205 -0.60 24.08 -6.80
CA THR A 205 0.28 23.69 -5.70
C THR A 205 1.28 22.62 -6.15
N HIS A 206 2.38 22.48 -5.40
CA HIS A 206 3.38 21.44 -5.67
C HIS A 206 2.74 20.03 -5.59
N GLN A 207 1.94 19.77 -4.57
CA GLN A 207 1.18 18.53 -4.44
C GLN A 207 0.29 18.25 -5.65
N MET A 208 -0.50 19.23 -6.12
CA MET A 208 -1.37 19.05 -7.30
C MET A 208 -0.58 18.70 -8.57
N GLN A 209 0.58 19.35 -8.76
CA GLN A 209 1.46 19.08 -9.90
C GLN A 209 2.00 17.64 -9.88
N VAL A 210 2.40 17.13 -8.71
CA VAL A 210 2.87 15.74 -8.54
C VAL A 210 1.70 14.77 -8.73
N GLN A 211 0.57 15.01 -8.08
CA GLN A 211 -0.62 14.17 -8.18
C GLN A 211 -1.09 14.04 -9.63
N VAL A 212 -1.19 15.12 -10.40
CA VAL A 212 -1.61 15.06 -11.81
C VAL A 212 -0.67 14.19 -12.65
N ARG A 213 0.65 14.23 -12.38
CA ARG A 213 1.63 13.38 -13.08
C ARG A 213 1.45 11.90 -12.73
N LEU A 214 1.24 11.58 -11.46
CA LEU A 214 1.00 10.20 -11.02
C LEU A 214 -0.36 9.67 -11.48
N HIS A 215 -1.41 10.50 -11.48
CA HIS A 215 -2.72 10.16 -12.04
C HIS A 215 -2.65 9.87 -13.53
N PHE A 216 -1.89 10.66 -14.29
CA PHE A 216 -1.62 10.38 -15.70
C PHE A 216 -0.99 8.99 -15.87
N LEU A 217 0.02 8.63 -15.07
CA LEU A 217 0.63 7.30 -15.11
C LEU A 217 -0.40 6.20 -14.80
N SER A 218 -1.18 6.34 -13.73
CA SER A 218 -2.24 5.37 -13.39
C SER A 218 -3.24 5.18 -14.53
N ALA A 219 -3.64 6.28 -15.18
CA ALA A 219 -4.59 6.21 -16.28
C ALA A 219 -3.99 5.54 -17.53
N VAL A 220 -2.74 5.85 -17.88
CA VAL A 220 -2.05 5.25 -19.04
C VAL A 220 -1.74 3.77 -18.79
N PHE A 221 -1.32 3.40 -17.59
CA PHE A 221 -1.03 2.01 -17.20
C PHE A 221 -2.26 1.28 -16.65
N SER A 222 -3.39 1.48 -17.32
CA SER A 222 -4.64 0.73 -17.10
C SER A 222 -4.91 -0.18 -18.29
N PRO A 223 -5.51 -1.38 -18.11
CA PRO A 223 -5.84 -2.30 -19.19
C PRO A 223 -6.83 -1.68 -20.20
N ILE A 224 -7.56 -0.66 -19.75
CA ILE A 224 -8.39 0.20 -20.58
C ILE A 224 -7.46 0.92 -21.58
N VAL A 225 -6.59 1.82 -21.13
CA VAL A 225 -5.85 2.75 -22.02
C VAL A 225 -4.70 2.09 -22.78
N SER A 226 -4.04 1.09 -22.23
CA SER A 226 -2.87 0.45 -22.86
C SER A 226 -2.84 -1.06 -22.65
N PRO A 227 -2.18 -1.81 -23.56
CA PRO A 227 -2.03 -3.25 -23.38
C PRO A 227 -1.05 -3.56 -22.25
N ASN A 228 -1.18 -4.74 -21.62
CA ASN A 228 -0.31 -5.17 -20.51
C ASN A 228 1.19 -5.26 -20.85
N THR A 229 1.55 -5.23 -22.14
CA THR A 229 2.93 -5.15 -22.62
C THR A 229 3.52 -3.74 -22.51
N PHE A 230 2.68 -2.71 -22.43
CA PHE A 230 3.07 -1.32 -22.24
C PHE A 230 3.41 -1.09 -20.76
N LYS A 231 4.69 -1.10 -20.43
CA LYS A 231 5.20 -1.05 -19.05
C LYS A 231 6.37 -0.09 -18.94
N LEU A 232 6.61 0.42 -17.74
CA LEU A 232 7.78 1.24 -17.47
C LEU A 232 9.08 0.45 -17.68
N SER A 233 10.07 1.13 -18.26
CA SER A 233 11.45 0.62 -18.26
C SER A 233 12.08 0.82 -16.87
N ILE A 234 13.19 0.11 -16.61
CA ILE A 234 13.95 0.30 -15.36
C ILE A 234 14.45 1.73 -15.23
N GLU A 235 14.96 2.32 -16.31
CA GLU A 235 15.42 3.71 -16.32
C GLU A 235 14.27 4.68 -15.97
N GLN A 236 13.06 4.45 -16.47
CA GLN A 236 11.91 5.28 -16.15
C GLN A 236 11.52 5.18 -14.67
N VAL A 237 11.61 3.98 -14.07
CA VAL A 237 11.38 3.79 -12.63
C VAL A 237 12.45 4.50 -11.80
N ASP A 238 13.71 4.44 -12.21
CA ASP A 238 14.80 5.18 -11.57
C ASP A 238 14.55 6.69 -11.64
N ILE A 239 14.10 7.21 -12.78
CA ILE A 239 13.75 8.63 -12.93
C ILE A 239 12.59 9.03 -12.00
N LEU A 240 11.51 8.22 -11.91
CA LEU A 240 10.41 8.50 -10.97
C LEU A 240 10.94 8.60 -9.53
N TRP A 241 11.80 7.66 -9.16
CA TRP A 241 12.37 7.59 -7.84
C TRP A 241 13.25 8.81 -7.52
N GLU A 242 14.21 9.12 -8.39
CA GLU A 242 15.11 10.27 -8.24
C GLU A 242 14.36 11.60 -8.15
N CYS A 243 13.28 11.73 -8.92
CA CYS A 243 12.47 12.94 -8.96
C CYS A 243 11.60 13.15 -7.70
N LEU A 244 11.06 12.09 -7.09
CA LEU A 244 9.97 12.23 -6.12
C LEU A 244 10.24 11.57 -4.76
N ALA A 245 11.10 10.55 -4.65
CA ALA A 245 11.24 9.77 -3.42
C ALA A 245 11.86 10.55 -2.24
N ASN A 246 12.66 11.57 -2.54
CA ASN A 246 13.26 12.45 -1.54
C ASN A 246 12.56 13.82 -1.44
N ASP A 247 11.41 13.96 -2.10
CA ASP A 247 10.64 15.20 -2.04
C ASP A 247 10.10 15.40 -0.61
N PRO A 248 10.35 16.57 0.02
CA PRO A 248 10.01 16.80 1.42
C PRO A 248 8.50 16.94 1.68
N GLU A 249 7.69 17.19 0.65
CA GLU A 249 6.24 17.40 0.76
C GLU A 249 5.45 16.23 0.16
N CYS A 250 5.88 15.72 -0.99
CA CYS A 250 5.08 14.85 -1.85
C CYS A 250 5.65 13.43 -2.05
N SER A 251 6.69 13.03 -1.31
CA SER A 251 7.26 11.67 -1.43
C SER A 251 6.23 10.56 -1.17
N ASP A 252 5.30 10.78 -0.25
CA ASP A 252 4.20 9.84 0.04
C ASP A 252 3.24 9.64 -1.14
N GLU A 253 3.11 10.62 -2.05
CA GLU A 253 2.32 10.45 -3.27
C GLU A 253 2.96 9.41 -4.19
N LEU A 254 4.29 9.44 -4.35
CA LEU A 254 5.03 8.40 -5.10
C LEU A 254 4.87 7.04 -4.41
N PHE A 255 5.08 6.96 -3.09
CA PHE A 255 5.01 5.68 -2.38
C PHE A 255 3.61 5.08 -2.42
N SER A 256 2.57 5.90 -2.30
CA SER A 256 1.18 5.50 -2.47
C SER A 256 0.92 4.97 -3.88
N TRP A 257 1.39 5.69 -4.90
CA TRP A 257 1.28 5.25 -6.29
C TRP A 257 1.99 3.91 -6.52
N LEU A 258 3.23 3.75 -6.10
CA LEU A 258 3.98 2.48 -6.20
C LEU A 258 3.28 1.35 -5.45
N LEU A 259 2.73 1.62 -4.25
CA LEU A 259 2.01 0.63 -3.46
C LEU A 259 0.74 0.17 -4.18
N SER A 260 -0.01 1.07 -4.82
CA SER A 260 -1.19 0.71 -5.61
C SER A 260 -0.87 -0.29 -6.73
N GLN A 261 0.31 -0.14 -7.38
CA GLN A 261 0.78 -1.05 -8.43
C GLN A 261 1.05 -2.48 -7.93
N THR A 262 1.13 -2.68 -6.60
CA THR A 262 1.42 -3.98 -5.98
C THR A 262 0.21 -4.63 -5.34
N LYS A 263 -0.90 -3.89 -5.19
CA LYS A 263 -2.14 -4.37 -4.55
C LYS A 263 -3.16 -4.85 -5.56
N THR A 264 -3.25 -4.20 -6.72
CA THR A 264 -4.24 -4.52 -7.76
C THR A 264 -3.58 -5.26 -8.91
N THR A 265 -4.28 -6.25 -9.48
CA THR A 265 -3.84 -6.93 -10.71
C THR A 265 -4.18 -6.13 -11.97
N GLU A 266 -4.98 -5.07 -11.83
CA GLU A 266 -5.41 -4.19 -12.92
C GLU A 266 -4.29 -3.26 -13.37
N LEU A 267 -3.50 -2.73 -12.45
CA LEU A 267 -2.43 -1.80 -12.78
C LEU A 267 -1.18 -2.57 -13.20
N HIS A 268 -0.70 -2.32 -14.42
CA HIS A 268 0.37 -3.11 -15.03
C HIS A 268 1.68 -2.36 -15.24
N ALA A 269 1.86 -1.17 -14.64
CA ALA A 269 3.00 -0.29 -14.90
C ALA A 269 4.36 -0.94 -14.61
N LEU A 270 4.44 -1.74 -13.52
CA LEU A 270 5.70 -2.30 -13.02
C LEU A 270 5.90 -3.75 -13.47
N LYS A 271 7.14 -4.07 -13.87
CA LYS A 271 7.62 -5.43 -14.10
C LYS A 271 8.23 -5.99 -12.82
N LEU A 272 8.40 -7.31 -12.76
CA LEU A 272 9.05 -7.95 -11.62
C LEU A 272 10.45 -7.39 -11.33
N ASP A 273 11.25 -7.15 -12.36
CA ASP A 273 12.61 -6.59 -12.16
C ASP A 273 12.58 -5.15 -11.62
N ALA A 274 11.54 -4.38 -11.95
CA ALA A 274 11.33 -3.05 -11.38
C ALA A 274 10.97 -3.13 -9.89
N LEU A 275 10.07 -4.05 -9.51
CA LEU A 275 9.70 -4.30 -8.12
C LEU A 275 10.91 -4.75 -7.29
N ARG A 276 11.74 -5.66 -7.83
CA ARG A 276 12.99 -6.09 -7.19
C ARG A 276 13.97 -4.95 -7.01
N ARG A 277 14.15 -4.11 -8.04
CA ARG A 277 15.02 -2.93 -7.94
C ARG A 277 14.54 -1.94 -6.89
N LEU A 278 13.22 -1.71 -6.82
CA LEU A 278 12.62 -0.87 -5.77
C LEU A 278 12.93 -1.41 -4.37
N TYR A 279 12.80 -2.73 -4.18
CA TYR A 279 13.01 -3.39 -2.90
C TYR A 279 14.49 -3.46 -2.47
N ILE A 280 15.40 -3.79 -3.39
CA ILE A 280 16.81 -4.08 -3.05
C ILE A 280 17.67 -2.83 -3.03
N HIS A 281 17.40 -1.86 -3.91
CA HIS A 281 18.27 -0.69 -4.09
C HIS A 281 17.63 0.60 -3.60
N HIS A 282 16.40 0.88 -4.05
CA HIS A 282 15.78 2.19 -3.84
C HIS A 282 15.28 2.38 -2.41
N LEU A 283 14.41 1.50 -1.89
CA LEU A 283 13.89 1.63 -0.53
C LEU A 283 15.00 1.61 0.53
N PRO A 284 16.00 0.70 0.47
CA PRO A 284 17.11 0.71 1.42
C PRO A 284 18.03 1.94 1.31
N SER A 285 17.94 2.73 0.24
CA SER A 285 18.68 3.99 0.10
C SER A 285 18.07 5.15 0.88
N LEU A 286 16.81 5.04 1.31
CA LEU A 286 16.14 6.08 2.09
C LEU A 286 16.65 6.11 3.54
N PRO A 287 16.66 7.28 4.19
CA PRO A 287 17.03 7.37 5.60
C PRO A 287 15.94 6.73 6.49
N PRO A 288 16.28 5.74 7.34
CA PRO A 288 15.31 5.03 8.18
C PRO A 288 14.55 5.95 9.15
N GLU A 289 15.15 7.08 9.54
CA GLU A 289 14.57 8.08 10.44
C GLU A 289 13.29 8.72 9.89
N LYS A 290 13.23 8.89 8.56
CA LYS A 290 12.18 9.67 7.87
C LYS A 290 11.13 8.80 7.19
N PHE A 291 11.11 7.48 7.45
CA PHE A 291 10.09 6.62 6.88
C PHE A 291 8.69 7.06 7.33
N SER A 292 7.79 7.22 6.36
CA SER A 292 6.37 7.36 6.60
C SER A 292 5.70 5.99 6.75
N MET A 293 4.44 5.97 7.23
CA MET A 293 3.65 4.74 7.27
C MET A 293 3.37 4.18 5.87
N ILE A 294 3.21 5.04 4.86
CA ILE A 294 2.97 4.62 3.47
C ILE A 294 4.24 3.97 2.89
N CYS A 295 5.41 4.60 3.10
CA CYS A 295 6.69 4.05 2.68
C CYS A 295 6.97 2.68 3.35
N LEU A 296 6.72 2.56 4.66
CA LEU A 296 6.84 1.29 5.37
C LEU A 296 5.89 0.23 4.80
N SER A 297 4.64 0.59 4.52
CA SER A 297 3.66 -0.33 3.92
C SER A 297 4.11 -0.83 2.55
N LEU A 298 4.65 0.04 1.70
CA LEU A 298 5.26 -0.33 0.42
C LEU A 298 6.42 -1.31 0.64
N PHE A 299 7.30 -1.03 1.61
CA PHE A 299 8.45 -1.88 1.88
C PHE A 299 8.05 -3.28 2.38
N GLN A 300 7.06 -3.38 3.27
CA GLN A 300 6.51 -4.65 3.74
C GLN A 300 5.84 -5.44 2.62
N GLN A 301 5.08 -4.77 1.74
CA GLN A 301 4.42 -5.41 0.60
C GLN A 301 5.44 -5.98 -0.38
N LEU A 302 6.48 -5.21 -0.71
CA LEU A 302 7.55 -5.68 -1.61
C LEU A 302 8.39 -6.80 -0.97
N CYS A 303 8.63 -6.75 0.35
CA CYS A 303 9.29 -7.84 1.07
C CYS A 303 8.48 -9.14 0.97
N SER A 304 7.17 -9.06 1.17
CA SER A 304 6.25 -10.21 1.07
C SER A 304 6.22 -10.79 -0.35
N LEU A 305 6.14 -9.94 -1.37
CA LEU A 305 6.20 -10.34 -2.78
C LEU A 305 7.54 -10.99 -3.12
N ASN A 306 8.66 -10.42 -2.67
CA ASN A 306 9.97 -10.98 -2.89
C ASN A 306 10.08 -12.38 -2.28
N ASN A 307 9.62 -12.57 -1.04
CA ASN A 307 9.62 -13.88 -0.38
C ASN A 307 8.80 -14.93 -1.15
N LEU A 308 7.60 -14.57 -1.63
CA LEU A 308 6.76 -15.50 -2.39
C LEU A 308 7.38 -15.92 -3.73
N LEU A 309 8.17 -15.03 -4.34
CA LEU A 309 8.83 -15.30 -5.61
C LEU A 309 10.15 -16.05 -5.44
N THR A 310 10.81 -15.92 -4.29
CA THR A 310 12.08 -16.60 -3.98
C THR A 310 11.89 -17.99 -3.39
N THR A 311 10.78 -18.28 -2.71
CA THR A 311 10.48 -19.65 -2.23
C THR A 311 10.36 -20.68 -3.36
N ASN A 312 10.15 -20.22 -4.60
CA ASN A 312 10.05 -21.07 -5.78
C ASN A 312 11.37 -21.25 -6.55
N MET A 313 12.48 -20.62 -6.13
CA MET A 313 13.75 -20.59 -6.88
C MET A 313 14.98 -20.75 -5.96
N ASP A 314 15.60 -21.93 -5.97
CA ASP A 314 16.78 -22.33 -5.18
C ASP A 314 18.10 -21.64 -5.64
N GLY A 315 18.26 -20.33 -5.41
CA GLY A 315 19.46 -19.57 -5.78
C GLY A 315 20.17 -18.88 -4.61
N ASP A 316 21.50 -19.01 -4.53
CA ASP A 316 22.37 -18.47 -3.45
C ASP A 316 22.36 -16.93 -3.36
N GLY A 317 22.31 -16.22 -4.50
CA GLY A 317 22.20 -14.75 -4.55
C GLY A 317 20.89 -14.18 -3.97
N ASN A 318 19.88 -15.03 -3.69
CA ASN A 318 18.60 -14.58 -3.14
C ASN A 318 18.64 -14.36 -1.63
N ARG A 319 19.54 -15.04 -0.90
CA ARG A 319 19.72 -14.83 0.56
C ARG A 319 20.32 -13.47 0.86
N GLU A 320 21.25 -13.01 0.03
CA GLU A 320 21.86 -11.68 0.16
C GLU A 320 20.81 -10.57 0.00
N ASN A 321 19.92 -10.68 -0.98
CA ASN A 321 18.84 -9.70 -1.20
C ASN A 321 17.83 -9.65 -0.04
N GLN A 322 17.45 -10.81 0.50
CA GLN A 322 16.58 -10.89 1.68
C GLN A 322 17.26 -10.30 2.93
N ASN A 323 18.57 -10.50 3.07
CA ASN A 323 19.36 -9.89 4.14
C ASN A 323 19.39 -8.36 4.03
N VAL A 324 19.50 -7.78 2.83
CA VAL A 324 19.48 -6.32 2.63
C VAL A 324 18.15 -5.72 3.10
N GLY A 325 17.02 -6.30 2.68
CA GLY A 325 15.70 -5.80 3.06
C GLY A 325 15.44 -5.93 4.57
N MET A 326 15.83 -7.06 5.16
CA MET A 326 15.65 -7.26 6.60
C MET A 326 16.57 -6.36 7.43
N ASP A 327 17.84 -6.17 7.03
CA ASP A 327 18.77 -5.24 7.67
C ASP A 327 18.21 -3.81 7.69
N HIS A 328 17.61 -3.37 6.57
CA HIS A 328 16.97 -2.06 6.52
C HIS A 328 15.71 -1.98 7.39
N MET A 329 14.92 -3.06 7.48
CA MET A 329 13.77 -3.12 8.39
C MET A 329 14.18 -2.95 9.87
N TRP A 330 15.30 -3.55 10.28
CA TRP A 330 15.89 -3.32 11.61
C TRP A 330 16.26 -1.87 11.83
N LYS A 331 16.87 -1.21 10.85
CA LYS A 331 17.20 0.22 10.92
C LYS A 331 15.94 1.06 11.11
N ILE A 332 14.86 0.79 10.37
CA ILE A 332 13.58 1.50 10.52
C ILE A 332 13.00 1.28 11.93
N ALA A 333 12.90 0.02 12.37
CA ALA A 333 12.35 -0.33 13.68
C ALA A 333 13.05 0.40 14.85
N LEU A 334 14.36 0.58 14.76
CA LEU A 334 15.18 1.16 15.82
C LEU A 334 15.39 2.67 15.71
N ARG A 335 15.33 3.25 14.50
CA ARG A 335 15.72 4.66 14.25
C ARG A 335 14.60 5.56 13.75
N ALA A 336 13.44 5.03 13.35
CA ALA A 336 12.33 5.86 12.86
C ALA A 336 11.92 6.90 13.91
N CYS A 337 11.81 8.16 13.49
CA CYS A 337 11.37 9.26 14.36
C CYS A 337 9.88 9.11 14.74
N ASN A 338 9.08 8.55 13.83
CA ASN A 338 7.67 8.26 14.10
C ASN A 338 7.52 6.96 14.89
N THR A 339 6.87 7.06 16.07
CA THR A 339 6.63 5.94 16.97
C THR A 339 5.81 4.83 16.32
N ASP A 340 4.80 5.17 15.53
CA ASP A 340 3.89 4.19 14.91
C ASP A 340 4.62 3.42 13.81
N VAL A 341 5.46 4.09 13.03
CA VAL A 341 6.33 3.48 12.01
C VAL A 341 7.31 2.50 12.66
N SER A 342 7.98 2.92 13.74
CA SER A 342 8.86 2.04 14.51
C SER A 342 8.11 0.82 15.06
N MET A 343 6.92 1.02 15.63
CA MET A 343 6.11 -0.07 16.19
C MET A 343 5.63 -1.06 15.13
N ALA A 344 5.18 -0.58 13.97
CA ALA A 344 4.78 -1.42 12.86
C ALA A 344 5.97 -2.23 12.30
N ALA A 345 7.16 -1.63 12.21
CA ALA A 345 8.38 -2.34 11.83
C ALA A 345 8.79 -3.39 12.88
N ILE A 346 8.70 -3.08 14.18
CA ILE A 346 8.91 -4.03 15.29
C ILE A 346 7.98 -5.23 15.18
N GLN A 347 6.68 -4.99 14.94
CA GLN A 347 5.68 -6.04 14.76
C GLN A 347 5.99 -6.93 13.55
N TYR A 348 6.45 -6.32 12.45
CA TYR A 348 6.89 -7.05 11.26
C TYR A 348 8.09 -7.96 11.56
N ILE A 349 9.12 -7.45 12.23
CA ILE A 349 10.31 -8.22 12.62
C ILE A 349 9.92 -9.39 13.53
N ASN A 350 9.09 -9.15 14.54
CA ASN A 350 8.62 -10.20 15.44
C ASN A 350 7.84 -11.29 14.69
N SER A 351 6.95 -10.88 13.78
CA SER A 351 6.16 -11.81 12.97
C SER A 351 7.07 -12.66 12.06
N TYR A 352 8.08 -12.03 11.46
CA TYR A 352 9.07 -12.73 10.63
C TYR A 352 9.81 -13.81 11.44
N TYR A 353 10.46 -13.46 12.54
CA TYR A 353 11.25 -14.41 13.33
C TYR A 353 10.39 -15.50 13.97
N MET A 354 9.20 -15.15 14.48
CA MET A 354 8.26 -16.13 15.01
C MET A 354 7.77 -17.09 13.92
N GLY A 355 7.53 -16.59 12.71
CA GLY A 355 7.12 -17.41 11.56
C GLY A 355 8.09 -18.55 11.24
N GLN A 356 9.37 -18.42 11.61
CA GLN A 356 10.42 -19.40 11.34
C GLN A 356 10.53 -20.52 12.39
N ASN A 357 9.51 -20.70 13.24
CA ASN A 357 9.46 -21.76 14.26
C ASN A 357 10.74 -21.82 15.13
N LEU A 358 11.21 -20.66 15.59
CA LEU A 358 12.39 -20.49 16.47
C LEU A 358 13.75 -20.85 15.85
N GLN A 359 13.83 -21.12 14.54
CA GLN A 359 15.10 -21.50 13.89
C GLN A 359 16.17 -20.40 13.95
N PHE A 360 15.77 -19.13 14.03
CA PHE A 360 16.67 -17.97 14.01
C PHE A 360 16.67 -17.19 15.34
N GLU A 361 16.31 -17.82 16.46
CA GLU A 361 16.23 -17.15 17.76
C GLU A 361 17.59 -16.61 18.23
N SER A 362 18.65 -17.41 18.12
CA SER A 362 20.02 -16.98 18.46
C SER A 362 20.46 -15.79 17.61
N GLN A 363 20.10 -15.75 16.32
CA GLN A 363 20.37 -14.62 15.45
C GLN A 363 19.59 -13.37 15.89
N PHE A 364 18.31 -13.51 16.21
CA PHE A 364 17.47 -12.41 16.71
C PHE A 364 18.05 -11.79 17.98
N VAL A 365 18.41 -12.62 18.97
CA VAL A 365 19.01 -12.17 20.23
C VAL A 365 20.37 -11.49 19.97
N TRP A 366 21.21 -12.09 19.12
CA TRP A 366 22.49 -11.52 18.75
C TRP A 366 22.36 -10.13 18.09
N GLN A 367 21.39 -9.96 17.18
CA GLN A 367 21.10 -8.67 16.55
C GLN A 367 20.63 -7.62 17.58
N CYS A 368 19.67 -7.97 18.44
CA CYS A 368 19.22 -7.08 19.52
C CYS A 368 20.38 -6.62 20.41
N MET A 369 21.21 -7.56 20.87
CA MET A 369 22.35 -7.26 21.74
C MET A 369 23.43 -6.44 21.03
N THR A 370 23.63 -6.65 19.72
CA THR A 370 24.57 -5.86 18.92
C THR A 370 24.12 -4.41 18.81
N HIS A 371 22.84 -4.16 18.52
CA HIS A 371 22.30 -2.79 18.46
C HIS A 371 22.30 -2.10 19.83
N LEU A 372 21.93 -2.82 20.89
CA LEU A 372 21.98 -2.29 22.26
C LEU A 372 23.40 -1.90 22.67
N LYS A 373 24.39 -2.76 22.37
CA LYS A 373 25.78 -2.47 22.65
C LYS A 373 26.24 -1.22 21.89
N ALA A 374 26.01 -1.17 20.58
CA ALA A 374 26.41 -0.02 19.77
C ALA A 374 25.81 1.29 20.29
N ALA A 375 24.51 1.31 20.57
CA ALA A 375 23.85 2.50 21.11
C ALA A 375 24.34 2.87 22.52
N SER A 376 24.70 1.87 23.34
CA SER A 376 25.29 2.12 24.67
C SER A 376 26.71 2.69 24.56
N ASP A 377 27.52 2.17 23.64
CA ASP A 377 28.86 2.67 23.37
C ASP A 377 28.78 4.14 22.89
N ASP A 378 27.86 4.46 21.98
CA ASP A 378 27.62 5.83 21.50
C ASP A 378 27.27 6.80 22.65
N LEU A 379 26.44 6.38 23.61
CA LEU A 379 26.11 7.17 24.80
C LEU A 379 27.32 7.46 25.69
N THR A 380 28.26 6.50 25.80
CA THR A 380 29.46 6.68 26.64
C THR A 380 30.51 7.59 26.03
N THR A 381 30.51 7.77 24.71
CA THR A 381 31.53 8.55 23.99
C THR A 381 31.28 10.07 24.00
N ASN A 382 30.19 10.55 24.62
CA ASN A 382 29.88 11.98 24.83
C ASN A 382 29.93 12.85 23.56
N SER A 383 29.58 12.31 22.39
CA SER A 383 29.39 13.11 21.18
C SER A 383 28.06 13.89 21.27
N SER A 384 28.15 15.18 21.58
CA SER A 384 27.01 16.10 21.67
C SER A 384 26.23 16.12 20.34
N GLY A 385 25.07 15.47 20.31
CA GLY A 385 24.19 15.38 19.14
C GLY A 385 23.63 13.98 18.84
N LEU A 386 24.27 12.91 19.33
CA LEU A 386 23.81 11.52 19.12
C LEU A 386 23.10 10.90 20.32
N GLU A 387 23.05 11.59 21.46
CA GLU A 387 22.50 11.07 22.71
C GLU A 387 21.02 10.69 22.58
N GLU A 388 20.20 11.57 22.01
CA GLU A 388 18.77 11.31 21.83
C GLU A 388 18.49 10.15 20.85
N ALA A 389 19.24 10.09 19.75
CA ALA A 389 19.14 8.99 18.79
C ALA A 389 19.57 7.64 19.40
N SER A 390 20.60 7.65 20.25
CA SER A 390 21.10 6.46 20.92
C SER A 390 20.13 5.98 22.01
N LEU A 391 19.57 6.89 22.81
CA LEU A 391 18.51 6.58 23.79
C LEU A 391 17.27 6.01 23.10
N LEU A 392 16.85 6.61 21.98
CA LEU A 392 15.73 6.11 21.18
C LEU A 392 16.01 4.68 20.70
N CYS A 393 17.20 4.43 20.14
CA CYS A 393 17.61 3.09 19.69
C CYS A 393 17.56 2.06 20.84
N VAL A 394 18.09 2.39 22.03
CA VAL A 394 18.01 1.54 23.22
C VAL A 394 16.56 1.25 23.60
N GLN A 395 15.72 2.29 23.67
CA GLN A 395 14.30 2.14 23.99
C GLN A 395 13.59 1.21 22.99
N ARG A 396 13.82 1.38 21.68
CA ARG A 396 13.20 0.56 20.64
C ARG A 396 13.71 -0.88 20.62
N ALA A 397 15.00 -1.10 20.85
CA ALA A 397 15.56 -2.44 20.94
C ALA A 397 15.01 -3.22 22.15
N LEU A 398 14.89 -2.58 23.32
CA LEU A 398 14.27 -3.19 24.50
C LEU A 398 12.79 -3.49 24.27
N LEU A 399 12.07 -2.59 23.60
CA LEU A 399 10.67 -2.79 23.25
C LEU A 399 10.48 -3.94 22.25
N LEU A 400 11.34 -4.04 21.24
CA LEU A 400 11.38 -5.15 20.30
C LEU A 400 11.60 -6.48 21.02
N MET A 401 12.59 -6.57 21.91
CA MET A 401 12.83 -7.77 22.73
C MET A 401 11.64 -8.12 23.62
N LYS A 402 11.07 -7.12 24.31
CA LYS A 402 9.89 -7.31 25.16
C LYS A 402 8.72 -7.88 24.37
N THR A 403 8.38 -7.26 23.25
CA THR A 403 7.26 -7.68 22.40
C THR A 403 7.51 -9.04 21.75
N HIS A 404 8.77 -9.37 21.44
CA HIS A 404 9.16 -10.70 20.98
C HIS A 404 8.88 -11.77 22.05
N ILE A 405 9.32 -11.55 23.28
CA ILE A 405 9.09 -12.46 24.41
C ILE A 405 7.58 -12.60 24.71
N GLU A 406 6.83 -11.50 24.67
CA GLU A 406 5.37 -11.55 24.84
C GLU A 406 4.69 -12.37 23.75
N THR A 407 5.15 -12.23 22.50
CA THR A 407 4.65 -13.02 21.36
C THR A 407 5.01 -14.50 21.51
N PHE A 408 6.23 -14.81 21.96
CA PHE A 408 6.68 -16.16 22.26
C PHE A 408 5.78 -16.80 23.32
N ARG A 409 5.58 -16.11 24.45
CA ARG A 409 4.75 -16.60 25.55
C ARG A 409 3.31 -16.85 25.11
N ARG A 410 2.74 -15.96 24.30
CA ARG A 410 1.40 -16.15 23.73
C ARG A 410 1.33 -17.36 22.80
N ARG A 411 2.29 -17.51 21.90
CA ARG A 411 2.32 -18.60 20.90
C ARG A 411 2.53 -19.98 21.54
N TYR A 412 3.37 -20.05 22.57
CA TYR A 412 3.76 -21.30 23.23
C TYR A 412 3.13 -21.51 24.62
N ALA A 413 2.12 -20.72 24.97
CA ALA A 413 1.45 -20.75 26.28
C ALA A 413 1.05 -22.17 26.72
N TYR A 414 0.45 -22.95 25.82
CA TYR A 414 0.07 -24.35 26.10
C TYR A 414 1.26 -25.19 26.58
N HIS A 415 2.37 -25.19 25.82
CA HIS A 415 3.55 -25.99 26.14
C HIS A 415 4.26 -25.48 27.39
N LEU A 416 4.37 -24.15 27.54
CA LEU A 416 4.97 -23.53 28.73
C LEU A 416 4.19 -23.90 30.00
N ARG A 417 2.86 -23.87 29.94
CA ARG A 417 2.00 -24.29 31.06
C ARG A 417 2.11 -25.79 31.33
N LYS A 418 2.12 -26.62 30.29
CA LYS A 418 2.30 -28.07 30.44
C LYS A 418 3.63 -28.41 31.14
N TRP A 419 4.73 -27.77 30.76
CA TRP A 419 6.02 -27.96 31.44
C TRP A 419 5.99 -27.48 32.88
N ALA A 420 5.34 -26.35 33.17
CA ALA A 420 5.17 -25.88 34.55
C ALA A 420 4.44 -26.90 35.43
N LEU A 421 3.35 -27.49 34.92
CA LEU A 421 2.59 -28.55 35.59
C LEU A 421 3.40 -29.83 35.79
N GLU A 422 4.39 -30.09 34.94
CA GLU A 422 5.31 -31.22 35.04
C GLU A 422 6.54 -30.94 35.92
N GLY A 423 6.60 -29.77 36.57
CA GLY A 423 7.75 -29.34 37.38
C GLY A 423 8.98 -28.95 36.56
N LYS A 424 8.84 -28.79 35.24
CA LYS A 424 9.88 -28.35 34.29
C LYS A 424 9.68 -26.90 33.83
N GLY A 425 8.86 -26.13 34.54
CA GLY A 425 8.57 -24.74 34.21
C GLY A 425 9.77 -23.82 34.35
N ILE A 426 9.77 -22.74 33.56
CA ILE A 426 10.75 -21.65 33.69
C ILE A 426 10.20 -20.66 34.71
N GLY A 427 10.80 -20.61 35.90
CA GLY A 427 10.44 -19.64 36.95
C GLY A 427 10.94 -18.23 36.63
N SER A 428 10.18 -17.20 37.00
CA SER A 428 10.64 -15.81 36.96
C SER A 428 11.70 -15.57 38.04
N HIS A 429 12.82 -14.94 37.67
CA HIS A 429 13.81 -14.44 38.63
C HIS A 429 13.35 -13.16 39.35
N SER A 430 12.33 -12.48 38.82
CA SER A 430 11.76 -11.28 39.44
C SER A 430 10.66 -11.67 40.44
N ALA A 431 10.91 -11.37 41.72
CA ALA A 431 9.92 -11.48 42.79
C ALA A 431 8.81 -10.41 42.70
N ALA A 432 8.86 -9.48 41.73
CA ALA A 432 8.16 -8.20 41.82
C ALA A 432 7.17 -7.87 40.68
N LEU A 433 7.06 -8.68 39.61
CA LEU A 433 6.17 -8.38 38.48
C LEU A 433 4.92 -9.28 38.38
N GLY A 434 4.79 -10.27 39.25
CA GLY A 434 3.73 -11.26 39.16
C GLY A 434 2.43 -10.95 39.89
N ASP A 435 2.40 -10.02 40.86
CA ASP A 435 1.35 -10.14 41.88
C ASP A 435 0.96 -8.84 42.60
N ARG A 436 0.48 -7.84 41.85
CA ARG A 436 -0.23 -6.70 42.46
C ARG A 436 -1.42 -6.24 41.61
N SER A 437 -2.42 -7.11 41.42
CA SER A 437 -3.86 -6.73 41.36
C SER A 437 -4.79 -7.75 40.68
N SER A 438 -4.31 -8.86 40.11
CA SER A 438 -5.21 -9.82 39.44
C SER A 438 -5.74 -10.84 40.45
N THR A 439 -6.99 -10.66 40.89
CA THR A 439 -7.70 -11.70 41.64
C THR A 439 -7.77 -12.98 40.81
N PRO A 440 -7.41 -14.15 41.35
CA PRO A 440 -7.50 -15.40 40.62
C PRO A 440 -8.97 -15.71 40.28
N VAL A 441 -9.20 -16.11 39.05
CA VAL A 441 -10.45 -16.66 38.54
C VAL A 441 -10.46 -18.15 38.84
N ARG A 442 -11.41 -18.58 39.67
CA ARG A 442 -11.64 -20.00 39.94
C ARG A 442 -12.57 -20.58 38.90
N LEU A 443 -12.08 -21.57 38.16
CA LEU A 443 -12.84 -22.33 37.18
C LEU A 443 -13.17 -23.71 37.71
N ILE A 444 -14.40 -24.15 37.50
CA ILE A 444 -14.87 -25.50 37.86
C ILE A 444 -15.16 -26.23 36.56
N VAL A 445 -14.39 -27.27 36.28
CA VAL A 445 -14.53 -28.09 35.07
C VAL A 445 -15.08 -29.45 35.46
N GLN A 446 -16.12 -29.92 34.76
CA GLN A 446 -16.69 -31.25 34.96
C GLN A 446 -16.71 -31.99 33.62
N SER A 447 -16.23 -33.23 33.61
CA SER A 447 -16.30 -34.07 32.41
C SER A 447 -17.74 -34.50 32.15
N GLY A 448 -18.21 -34.47 30.90
CA GLY A 448 -19.55 -34.96 30.55
C GLY A 448 -19.74 -36.47 30.83
N SER A 449 -18.63 -37.22 30.93
CA SER A 449 -18.63 -38.67 31.16
C SER A 449 -18.34 -39.09 32.61
N SER A 450 -18.09 -38.13 33.52
CA SER A 450 -17.74 -38.40 34.92
C SER A 450 -18.39 -37.39 35.87
N SER A 451 -18.71 -37.79 37.09
CA SER A 451 -19.10 -36.87 38.16
C SER A 451 -17.92 -36.11 38.77
N GLU A 452 -16.68 -36.43 38.36
CA GLU A 452 -15.47 -35.81 38.87
C GLU A 452 -15.31 -34.37 38.37
N ARG A 453 -14.96 -33.48 39.31
CA ARG A 453 -14.78 -32.05 39.06
C ARG A 453 -13.34 -31.66 39.30
N CYS A 454 -12.80 -30.87 38.39
CA CYS A 454 -11.52 -30.19 38.52
C CYS A 454 -11.75 -28.74 38.94
N PHE A 455 -10.95 -28.26 39.88
CA PHE A 455 -10.92 -26.86 40.30
C PHE A 455 -9.60 -26.28 39.85
N LEU A 456 -9.65 -25.25 39.01
CA LEU A 456 -8.48 -24.57 38.47
C LEU A 456 -8.50 -23.13 38.95
N ASP A 457 -7.42 -22.68 39.57
CA ASP A 457 -7.23 -21.26 39.89
C ASP A 457 -6.31 -20.66 38.82
N MET A 458 -6.83 -19.72 38.04
CA MET A 458 -6.16 -19.06 36.92
C MET A 458 -6.14 -17.55 37.09
N LEU A 459 -5.25 -16.84 36.41
CA LEU A 459 -5.25 -15.39 36.37
C LEU A 459 -6.10 -14.88 35.20
N SER A 460 -6.65 -13.67 35.33
CA SER A 460 -7.35 -13.01 34.22
C SER A 460 -6.44 -12.69 33.02
N THR A 461 -5.13 -12.74 33.23
CA THR A 461 -4.10 -12.57 32.21
C THR A 461 -3.64 -13.88 31.56
N ASP A 462 -4.08 -15.04 32.07
CA ASP A 462 -3.74 -16.33 31.48
C ASP A 462 -4.46 -16.51 30.13
N TYR A 463 -3.81 -17.20 29.20
CA TYR A 463 -4.36 -17.47 27.88
C TYR A 463 -5.29 -18.69 27.90
N VAL A 464 -6.18 -18.77 26.91
CA VAL A 464 -7.00 -19.97 26.68
C VAL A 464 -6.13 -21.22 26.49
N ALA A 465 -4.93 -21.05 25.92
CA ALA A 465 -3.95 -22.12 25.77
C ALA A 465 -3.43 -22.65 27.12
N ASP A 466 -3.30 -21.80 28.15
CA ASP A 466 -2.94 -22.23 29.50
C ASP A 466 -4.04 -23.10 30.11
N LEU A 467 -5.32 -22.69 29.95
CA LEU A 467 -6.48 -23.48 30.39
C LEU A 467 -6.52 -24.84 29.68
N ARG A 468 -6.24 -24.88 28.37
CA ARG A 468 -6.17 -26.15 27.63
C ARG A 468 -5.11 -27.08 28.21
N ALA A 469 -3.95 -26.57 28.61
CA ALA A 469 -2.89 -27.38 29.22
C ALA A 469 -3.32 -27.98 30.56
N GLU A 470 -3.97 -27.18 31.42
CA GLU A 470 -4.54 -27.64 32.69
C GLU A 470 -5.55 -28.77 32.50
N ILE A 471 -6.51 -28.59 31.58
CA ILE A 471 -7.55 -29.58 31.30
C ILE A 471 -6.93 -30.87 30.75
N VAL A 472 -6.01 -30.77 29.78
CA VAL A 472 -5.33 -31.95 29.23
C VAL A 472 -4.57 -32.68 30.33
N LYS A 473 -3.84 -31.98 31.19
CA LYS A 473 -3.08 -32.62 32.27
C LYS A 473 -3.99 -33.32 33.26
N TRP A 474 -5.13 -32.71 33.60
CA TRP A 474 -6.14 -33.34 34.44
C TRP A 474 -6.70 -34.61 33.78
N CYS A 475 -7.08 -34.54 32.50
CA CYS A 475 -7.57 -35.69 31.73
C CYS A 475 -6.54 -36.83 31.64
N GLU A 476 -5.26 -36.53 31.40
CA GLU A 476 -4.17 -37.51 31.44
C GLU A 476 -4.10 -38.20 32.81
N GLY A 477 -4.25 -37.44 33.90
CA GLY A 477 -4.29 -37.97 35.26
C GLY A 477 -5.51 -38.85 35.55
N LEU A 478 -6.66 -38.58 34.93
CA LEU A 478 -7.85 -39.44 35.02
C LEU A 478 -7.64 -40.77 34.30
N GLN A 479 -7.00 -40.75 33.14
CA GLN A 479 -6.68 -41.96 32.37
C GLN A 479 -5.68 -42.86 33.11
N GLN A 480 -4.69 -42.28 33.81
CA GLN A 480 -3.73 -43.03 34.62
C GLN A 480 -4.33 -43.67 35.89
N LYS A 481 -5.52 -43.22 36.32
CA LYS A 481 -6.24 -43.77 37.47
C LYS A 481 -7.23 -44.88 37.10
N ARG A 482 -7.47 -45.10 35.81
CA ARG A 482 -8.20 -46.27 35.28
C ARG A 482 -7.23 -47.40 35.02
#